data_AF-A0A946JSX5-F1
#
_entry.id   AF-A0A946JSX5-F1
#
_cell.length_a   1.000
_cell.length_b   1.000
_cell.length_c   1.000
_cell.angle_alpha   90.00
_cell.angle_beta   90.00
_cell.angle_gamma   90.00
#
_symmetry.space_group_name_H-M   'P 1'
#
loop_
_entity.id
_entity.type
_entity.pdbx_description
1 polymer ?
#
loop_
_entity_poly.entity_id
_entity_poly.type
_entity_poly.pdbx_seq_one_letter_code
_entity_poly.pdbx_strand_id
1 'polypeptide(L)'
;MSVSNFGPDVQFSGEGLEQQVADTLSVDGTLSKLTDEFPIPMSFRLGIKKDVFNDSIHKLTVAMDGVNPIDYVVTGNIGLEYSWLETAYVRGGTHLNHDTASFTIGAGIKIGNIFVDYAFANYGILENTNQFGLRFGF
;
A
#
# COMPACT_ATOMS: atom_id res chain seq x y z
N MET A 1 -5.97 -13.40 -1.40
CA MET A 1 -5.50 -13.08 -2.76
C MET A 1 -6.29 -11.89 -3.24
N SER A 2 -5.63 -10.91 -3.85
CA SER A 2 -6.29 -9.75 -4.45
C SER A 2 -5.58 -9.32 -5.73
N VAL A 3 -6.34 -8.72 -6.63
CA VAL A 3 -5.85 -8.03 -7.84
C VAL A 3 -6.34 -6.60 -7.74
N SER A 4 -5.45 -5.63 -7.93
CA SER A 4 -5.77 -4.20 -7.93
C SER A 4 -5.48 -3.60 -9.28
N ASN A 5 -6.23 -2.55 -9.63
CA ASN A 5 -6.06 -1.78 -10.88
C ASN A 5 -6.20 -2.63 -12.15
N PHE A 6 -7.17 -3.55 -12.16
CA PHE A 6 -7.50 -4.34 -13.34
C PHE A 6 -8.33 -3.50 -14.31
N GLY A 7 -7.83 -3.32 -15.54
CA GLY A 7 -8.51 -2.52 -16.55
C GLY A 7 -7.85 -2.60 -17.93
N PRO A 8 -8.50 -2.04 -18.97
CA PRO A 8 -7.91 -1.90 -20.29
C PRO A 8 -6.77 -0.88 -20.27
N ASP A 9 -6.01 -0.84 -21.36
CA ASP A 9 -5.02 0.21 -21.58
C ASP A 9 -5.72 1.58 -21.64
N VAL A 10 -5.06 2.58 -21.06
CA VAL A 10 -5.55 3.95 -20.95
C VAL A 10 -4.70 4.88 -21.80
N GLN A 11 -5.32 5.96 -22.29
CA GLN A 11 -4.68 6.95 -23.13
C GLN A 11 -4.97 8.34 -22.57
N PHE A 12 -3.96 9.21 -22.53
CA PHE A 12 -4.18 10.60 -22.14
C PHE A 12 -4.95 11.35 -23.24
N SER A 13 -5.86 12.23 -22.83
CA SER A 13 -6.61 13.10 -23.75
C SER A 13 -6.94 14.42 -23.05
N GLY A 14 -7.29 15.45 -23.83
CA GLY A 14 -7.78 16.74 -23.34
C GLY A 14 -6.88 17.93 -23.69
N GLU A 15 -7.28 19.11 -23.19
CA GLU A 15 -6.70 20.42 -23.54
C GLU A 15 -5.19 20.52 -23.27
N GLY A 16 -4.66 19.75 -22.31
CA GLY A 16 -3.22 19.72 -22.01
C GLY A 16 -2.34 19.15 -23.13
N LEU A 17 -2.94 18.49 -24.13
CA LEU A 17 -2.25 17.95 -25.30
C LEU A 17 -2.40 18.85 -26.55
N GLU A 18 -3.18 19.92 -26.44
CA GLU A 18 -3.41 20.86 -27.53
C GLU A 18 -2.24 21.84 -27.67
N GLN A 19 -1.72 21.95 -28.88
CA GLN A 19 -0.66 22.89 -29.24
C GLN A 19 -1.20 23.87 -30.28
N GLN A 20 -1.04 25.17 -30.01
CA GLN A 20 -1.34 26.19 -31.01
C GLN A 20 -0.33 26.12 -32.16
N VAL A 21 -0.86 26.14 -33.37
CA VAL A 21 -0.11 26.06 -34.62
C VAL A 21 -0.60 27.14 -35.57
N ALA A 22 0.25 27.53 -36.53
CA ALA A 22 -0.13 28.52 -37.52
C ALA A 22 -1.32 28.03 -38.37
N ASP A 23 -2.15 28.96 -38.83
CA ASP A 23 -3.37 28.70 -39.63
C ASP A 23 -3.08 27.98 -40.96
N THR A 24 -1.81 27.91 -41.39
CA THR A 24 -1.36 27.11 -42.54
C THR A 24 -1.33 25.61 -42.28
N LEU A 25 -1.32 25.20 -41.00
CA LEU A 25 -1.22 23.81 -40.56
C LEU A 25 -2.53 23.26 -40.01
N SER A 26 -3.36 24.10 -39.39
CA SER A 26 -4.75 23.73 -39.05
C SER A 26 -5.68 24.95 -39.09
N VAL A 27 -6.90 24.74 -39.57
CA VAL A 27 -7.92 25.81 -39.73
C VAL A 27 -8.40 26.33 -38.37
N ASP A 28 -8.40 25.47 -37.35
CA ASP A 28 -8.78 25.81 -35.98
C ASP A 28 -7.60 26.33 -35.14
N GLY A 29 -6.43 26.56 -35.75
CA GLY A 29 -5.22 27.09 -35.10
C GLY A 29 -4.62 26.19 -34.01
N THR A 30 -5.12 24.95 -33.89
CA THR A 30 -4.79 24.03 -32.80
C THR A 30 -4.59 22.61 -33.35
N LEU A 31 -3.61 21.87 -32.82
CA LEU A 31 -3.38 20.45 -33.09
C LEU A 31 -3.15 19.71 -31.77
N SER A 32 -3.78 18.54 -31.61
CA SER A 32 -3.59 17.70 -30.42
C SER A 32 -2.46 16.70 -30.63
N LYS A 33 -1.57 16.54 -29.65
CA LYS A 33 -0.52 15.51 -29.66
C LYS A 33 -1.14 14.15 -29.41
N LEU A 34 -0.88 13.18 -30.27
CA LEU A 34 -1.21 11.78 -30.00
C LEU A 34 -0.31 11.25 -28.88
N THR A 35 -0.92 10.66 -27.87
CA THR A 35 -0.24 9.89 -26.83
C THR A 35 -0.45 8.41 -27.07
N ASP A 36 0.50 7.58 -26.66
CA ASP A 36 0.35 6.13 -26.75
C ASP A 36 -0.59 5.59 -25.66
N GLU A 37 -1.17 4.43 -25.93
CA GLU A 37 -1.90 3.64 -24.92
C GLU A 37 -0.89 3.01 -23.95
N PHE A 38 -1.23 2.99 -22.66
CA PHE A 38 -0.41 2.35 -21.63
C PHE A 38 -1.28 1.55 -20.66
N PRO A 39 -0.80 0.39 -20.19
CA PRO A 39 -1.53 -0.39 -19.21
C PRO A 39 -1.55 0.34 -17.86
N ILE A 40 -2.68 0.24 -17.16
CA ILE A 40 -2.78 0.71 -15.77
C ILE A 40 -1.85 -0.16 -14.90
N PRO A 41 -1.11 0.39 -13.92
CA PRO A 41 -0.21 -0.37 -13.05
C PRO A 41 -0.98 -1.38 -12.20
N MET A 42 -1.19 -2.56 -12.77
CA MET A 42 -1.84 -3.69 -12.14
C MET A 42 -0.92 -4.29 -11.10
N SER A 43 -1.49 -4.67 -9.95
CA SER A 43 -0.76 -5.41 -8.92
C SER A 43 -1.51 -6.66 -8.48
N PHE A 44 -0.78 -7.77 -8.47
CA PHE A 44 -1.21 -9.04 -7.89
C PHE A 44 -0.64 -9.19 -6.48
N ARG A 45 -1.50 -9.49 -5.50
CA ARG A 45 -1.08 -9.77 -4.11
C ARG A 45 -1.59 -11.13 -3.65
N LEU A 46 -0.67 -11.94 -3.14
CA LEU A 46 -0.97 -13.21 -2.49
C LEU A 46 -0.40 -13.21 -1.08
N GLY A 47 -1.24 -13.50 -0.10
CA GLY A 47 -0.82 -13.56 1.29
C GLY A 47 -1.41 -14.76 2.02
N ILE A 48 -0.66 -15.23 3.00
CA ILE A 48 -1.04 -16.28 3.94
C ILE A 48 -0.92 -15.74 5.36
N LYS A 49 -1.79 -16.21 6.25
CA LYS A 49 -1.68 -15.92 7.68
C LYS A 49 -1.94 -17.19 8.47
N LYS A 50 -1.30 -17.29 9.63
CA LYS A 50 -1.50 -18.39 10.57
C LYS A 50 -1.43 -17.88 11.99
N ASP A 51 -2.40 -18.29 12.79
CA ASP A 51 -2.34 -18.16 14.24
C ASP A 51 -1.48 -19.31 14.76
N VAL A 52 -0.27 -19.00 15.23
CA VAL A 52 0.70 -19.98 15.75
C VAL A 52 0.29 -20.44 17.15
N PHE A 53 -0.14 -19.49 17.98
CA PHE A 53 -0.74 -19.74 19.28
C PHE A 53 -2.06 -18.98 19.37
N ASN A 54 -3.08 -19.61 19.94
CA ASN A 54 -4.40 -19.02 20.09
C ASN A 54 -5.08 -19.55 21.36
N ASP A 55 -4.71 -18.95 22.48
CA ASP A 55 -5.33 -19.16 23.78
C ASP A 55 -6.24 -17.98 24.13
N SER A 56 -7.05 -18.12 25.19
CA SER A 56 -7.90 -17.03 25.71
C SER A 56 -7.10 -15.83 26.21
N ILE A 57 -5.84 -16.03 26.59
CA ILE A 57 -4.96 -15.00 27.14
C ILE A 57 -3.92 -14.55 26.12
N HIS A 58 -3.38 -15.47 25.32
CA HIS A 58 -2.24 -15.19 24.43
C HIS A 58 -2.58 -15.63 23.01
N LYS A 59 -2.40 -14.71 22.06
CA LYS A 59 -2.55 -15.00 20.65
C LYS A 59 -1.35 -14.48 19.87
N LEU A 60 -0.73 -15.34 19.06
CA LEU A 60 0.36 -14.98 18.17
C LEU A 60 -0.04 -15.30 16.74
N THR A 61 -0.16 -14.27 15.91
CA THR A 61 -0.48 -14.37 14.48
C THR A 61 0.75 -14.00 13.67
N VAL A 62 1.07 -14.80 12.67
CA VAL A 62 2.11 -14.50 11.68
C VAL A 62 1.45 -14.39 10.31
N ALA A 63 1.85 -13.39 9.54
CA ALA A 63 1.37 -13.16 8.19
C ALA A 63 2.55 -12.92 7.25
N MET A 64 2.39 -13.37 6.01
CA MET A 64 3.33 -13.10 4.94
C MET A 64 2.54 -12.84 3.67
N ASP A 65 2.96 -11.85 2.89
CA ASP A 65 2.41 -11.58 1.57
C ASP A 65 3.50 -11.26 0.54
N GLY A 66 3.25 -11.67 -0.70
CA GLY A 66 4.03 -11.32 -1.88
C GLY A 66 3.19 -10.44 -2.79
N VAL A 67 3.79 -9.36 -3.29
CA VAL A 67 3.17 -8.38 -4.17
C VAL A 67 3.98 -8.32 -5.46
N ASN A 68 3.32 -8.58 -6.57
CA ASN A 68 3.90 -8.51 -7.92
C ASN A 68 3.17 -7.42 -8.73
N PRO A 69 3.72 -6.20 -8.81
CA PRO A 69 3.29 -5.17 -9.75
C PRO A 69 3.74 -5.49 -11.18
N ILE A 70 3.00 -5.03 -12.18
CA ILE A 70 3.36 -5.26 -13.60
C ILE A 70 4.62 -4.49 -14.04
N ASP A 71 4.90 -3.36 -13.40
CA ASP A 71 5.95 -2.40 -13.79
C ASP A 71 7.12 -2.33 -12.79
N TYR A 72 7.16 -3.22 -11.79
CA TYR A 72 8.16 -3.16 -10.72
C TYR A 72 8.63 -4.53 -10.23
N VAL A 73 9.65 -4.53 -9.39
CA VAL A 73 10.16 -5.76 -8.76
C VAL A 73 9.16 -6.34 -7.77
N VAL A 74 9.16 -7.66 -7.65
CA VAL A 74 8.34 -8.38 -6.68
C VAL A 74 8.80 -8.02 -5.27
N THR A 75 7.87 -7.50 -4.47
CA THR A 75 8.10 -7.18 -3.06
C THR A 75 7.44 -8.21 -2.16
N GLY A 76 7.96 -8.37 -0.95
CA GLY A 76 7.38 -9.24 0.06
C GLY A 76 7.19 -8.50 1.38
N ASN A 77 6.24 -8.94 2.19
CA ASN A 77 6.01 -8.42 3.52
C ASN A 77 5.90 -9.60 4.48
N ILE A 78 6.52 -9.48 5.65
CA ILE A 78 6.38 -10.44 6.74
C ILE A 78 6.00 -9.65 7.98
N GLY A 79 4.95 -10.09 8.67
CA GLY A 79 4.44 -9.48 9.87
C GLY A 79 4.15 -10.49 10.96
N LEU A 80 4.31 -10.06 12.20
CA LEU A 80 3.86 -10.75 13.39
C LEU A 80 3.01 -9.82 14.27
N GLU A 81 1.97 -10.38 14.85
CA GLU A 81 1.12 -9.73 15.84
C GLU A 81 1.02 -10.63 17.06
N TYR A 82 1.38 -10.09 18.22
CA TYR A 82 1.13 -10.69 19.51
C TYR A 82 0.02 -9.92 20.24
N SER A 83 -0.99 -10.63 20.70
CA SER A 83 -2.13 -10.11 21.44
C SER A 83 -2.18 -10.73 22.82
N TRP A 84 -2.40 -9.89 23.82
CA TRP A 84 -2.63 -10.27 25.20
C TRP A 84 -4.04 -9.86 25.61
N LEU A 85 -4.85 -10.86 25.99
CA LEU A 85 -6.25 -10.73 26.43
C LEU A 85 -7.13 -9.96 25.44
N GLU A 86 -6.77 -9.95 24.14
CA GLU A 86 -7.42 -9.10 23.13
C GLU A 86 -7.58 -7.62 23.56
N THR A 87 -6.64 -7.18 24.40
CA THR A 87 -6.66 -5.86 25.03
C THR A 87 -5.38 -5.12 24.70
N ALA A 88 -4.22 -5.77 24.80
CA ALA A 88 -2.94 -5.20 24.43
C ALA A 88 -2.37 -5.93 23.22
N TYR A 89 -1.78 -5.18 22.30
CA TYR A 89 -1.25 -5.69 21.03
C TYR A 89 0.16 -5.17 20.82
N VAL A 90 1.04 -6.04 20.36
CA VAL A 90 2.38 -5.68 19.89
C VAL A 90 2.55 -6.24 18.49
N ARG A 91 3.01 -5.40 17.57
CA ARG A 91 3.13 -5.71 16.14
C ARG A 91 4.55 -5.42 15.69
N GLY A 92 5.05 -6.29 14.82
CA GLY A 92 6.33 -6.10 14.15
C GLY A 92 6.24 -6.60 12.73
N GLY A 93 6.92 -5.93 11.81
CA GLY A 93 6.95 -6.34 10.41
C GLY A 93 8.17 -5.83 9.68
N THR A 94 8.47 -6.46 8.56
CA THR A 94 9.56 -6.09 7.66
C THR A 94 9.11 -6.21 6.21
N HIS A 95 9.70 -5.37 5.37
CA HIS A 95 9.51 -5.40 3.93
C HIS A 95 10.74 -6.06 3.28
N LEU A 96 10.49 -7.02 2.38
CA LEU A 96 11.50 -7.73 1.61
C LEU A 96 11.53 -7.17 0.19
N ASN A 97 12.74 -7.04 -0.38
CA ASN A 97 12.97 -6.46 -1.70
C ASN A 97 12.37 -5.05 -1.87
N HIS A 98 12.34 -4.28 -0.78
CA HIS A 98 11.89 -2.90 -0.80
C HIS A 98 13.09 -1.99 -0.54
N ASP A 99 13.37 -1.07 -1.47
CA ASP A 99 14.59 -0.25 -1.44
C ASP A 99 14.61 0.83 -0.33
N THR A 100 13.53 0.95 0.43
CA THR A 100 13.28 2.10 1.29
C THR A 100 12.66 1.69 2.61
N ALA A 101 11.54 0.95 2.58
CA ALA A 101 10.93 0.46 3.81
C ALA A 101 11.74 -0.71 4.37
N SER A 102 12.25 -0.58 5.60
CA SER A 102 12.99 -1.65 6.28
C SER A 102 12.08 -2.39 7.25
N PHE A 103 11.87 -1.83 8.43
CA PHE A 103 11.11 -2.47 9.50
C PHE A 103 10.05 -1.53 10.08
N THR A 104 9.03 -2.14 10.66
CA THR A 104 7.95 -1.47 11.37
C THR A 104 7.74 -2.15 12.71
N ILE A 105 7.48 -1.34 13.73
CA ILE A 105 7.09 -1.82 15.06
C ILE A 105 5.89 -0.99 15.52
N GLY A 106 4.98 -1.62 16.25
CA GLY A 106 3.81 -0.93 16.75
C GLY A 106 3.27 -1.58 18.01
N ALA A 107 2.51 -0.81 18.76
CA ALA A 107 1.78 -1.28 19.92
C ALA A 107 0.38 -0.65 19.91
N GLY A 108 -0.59 -1.39 20.45
CA GLY A 108 -1.96 -0.91 20.55
C GLY A 108 -2.61 -1.38 21.84
N ILE A 109 -3.57 -0.58 22.32
CA ILE A 109 -4.39 -0.94 23.47
C ILE A 109 -5.85 -0.69 23.17
N LYS A 110 -6.70 -1.60 23.66
CA LYS A 110 -8.16 -1.49 23.64
C LYS A 110 -8.63 -1.12 25.04
N ILE A 111 -9.36 -0.02 25.15
CA ILE A 111 -9.98 0.45 26.39
C ILE A 111 -11.48 0.53 26.15
N GLY A 112 -12.21 -0.52 26.54
CA GLY A 112 -13.62 -0.68 26.23
C GLY A 112 -13.85 -0.75 24.72
N ASN A 113 -14.47 0.29 24.17
CA ASN A 113 -14.81 0.42 22.75
C ASN A 113 -13.80 1.26 21.96
N ILE A 114 -12.78 1.81 22.62
CA ILE A 114 -11.75 2.65 22.00
C ILE A 114 -10.50 1.83 21.78
N PHE A 115 -9.91 1.94 20.60
CA PHE A 115 -8.61 1.38 20.27
C PHE A 115 -7.65 2.53 19.97
N VAL A 116 -6.49 2.48 20.62
CA VAL A 116 -5.40 3.42 20.42
C VAL A 116 -4.22 2.62 19.90
N ASP A 117 -3.70 2.98 18.74
CA ASP A 117 -2.57 2.33 18.10
C ASP A 117 -1.45 3.34 17.86
N TYR A 118 -0.22 2.89 18.05
CA TYR A 118 0.99 3.63 17.73
C TYR A 118 1.91 2.75 16.89
N ALA A 119 2.45 3.30 15.80
CA ALA A 119 3.41 2.61 14.96
C ALA A 119 4.59 3.50 14.61
N PHE A 120 5.77 2.91 14.60
CA PHE A 120 7.00 3.48 14.09
C PHE A 120 7.41 2.70 12.84
N ALA A 121 7.66 3.41 11.76
CA ALA A 121 8.09 2.85 10.49
C ALA A 121 9.40 3.50 10.04
N ASN A 122 10.40 2.68 9.77
CA ASN A 122 11.67 3.13 9.20
C ASN A 122 11.63 3.00 7.67
N TYR A 123 11.66 4.15 6.98
CA TYR A 123 11.72 4.23 5.52
C TYR A 123 13.12 4.59 5.01
N GLY A 124 14.18 4.28 5.77
CA GLY A 124 15.56 4.50 5.35
C GLY A 124 15.82 5.94 4.89
N ILE A 125 15.99 6.12 3.58
CA ILE A 125 16.28 7.41 2.93
C ILE A 125 15.12 8.42 3.00
N LEU A 126 13.88 7.96 3.21
CA LEU A 126 12.69 8.81 3.33
C LEU A 126 12.38 9.22 4.78
N GLU A 127 13.35 9.06 5.68
CA GLU A 127 13.25 9.33 7.11
C GLU A 127 12.25 8.42 7.87
N ASN A 128 12.18 8.57 9.18
CA ASN A 128 11.35 7.74 10.05
C ASN A 128 9.99 8.38 10.27
N THR A 129 8.94 7.57 10.22
CA THR A 129 7.56 8.04 10.40
C THR A 129 6.96 7.46 11.68
N ASN A 130 6.32 8.33 12.47
CA ASN A 130 5.50 7.95 13.61
C ASN A 130 4.03 8.09 13.22
N GLN A 131 3.23 7.06 13.46
CA GLN A 131 1.82 6.99 13.10
C GLN A 131 0.98 6.76 14.36
N PHE A 132 -0.10 7.53 14.49
CA PHE A 132 -1.07 7.41 15.58
C PHE A 132 -2.43 7.04 14.99
N GLY A 133 -3.02 5.96 15.51
CA GLY A 133 -4.32 5.45 15.11
C GLY A 133 -5.31 5.55 16.26
N LEU A 134 -6.52 6.00 15.95
CA LEU A 134 -7.66 5.98 16.87
C LEU A 134 -8.82 5.30 16.15
N ARG A 135 -9.41 4.29 16.79
CA ARG A 135 -10.59 3.59 16.27
C ARG A 135 -11.65 3.47 17.35
N PHE A 136 -12.89 3.73 16.98
CA PHE A 136 -14.07 3.55 17.83
C PHE A 136 -14.85 2.34 17.33
N GLY A 137 -15.08 1.35 18.20
CA GLY A 137 -15.97 0.23 17.94
C GLY A 137 -17.37 0.52 18.46
N PHE A 138 -18.37 0.48 17.59
CA PHE A 138 -19.79 0.58 17.94
C PHE A 138 -20.46 -0.79 17.80
#